data_AF-A0A966W2R1-F1
#
_entry.id   AF-A0A966W2R1-F1
#
_cell.length_a   1.000
_cell.length_b   1.000
_cell.length_c   1.000
_cell.angle_alpha   90.00
_cell.angle_beta   90.00
_cell.angle_gamma   90.00
#
_symmetry.space_group_name_H-M   'P 1'
#
loop_
_entity.id
_entity.type
_entity.pdbx_description
1 polymer ?
#
loop_
_entity_poly.entity_id
_entity_poly.type
_entity_poly.pdbx_seq_one_letter_code
_entity_poly.pdbx_strand_id
1 'polypeptide(L)' 'MVAIERGFLEEIFADPADDNHRLAVCDWLTENGDPARAELIQLQGRNTRPGRVPGGDKP' A
#
# COMPACT_ATOMS: atom_id res chain seq x y z
N MET A 1 1.22 15.96 7.16
CA MET A 1 0.28 14.84 7.04
C MET A 1 -1.06 15.42 6.61
N VAL A 2 -1.48 15.15 5.38
CA VAL A 2 -2.71 15.73 4.79
C VAL A 2 -3.91 14.99 5.38
N ALA A 3 -5.06 15.65 5.58
CA ALA A 3 -6.25 15.01 6.17
C ALA A 3 -6.71 13.75 5.40
N ILE A 4 -6.55 13.76 4.07
CA ILE A 4 -6.88 12.64 3.17
C ILE A 4 -5.99 11.41 3.47
N GLU A 5 -4.70 11.63 3.69
CA GLU A 5 -3.73 10.57 4.02
C GLU A 5 -4.12 9.80 5.29
N ARG A 6 -4.59 10.53 6.32
CA ARG A 6 -5.02 9.93 7.58
C ARG A 6 -6.24 9.03 7.40
N GLY A 7 -7.24 9.49 6.64
CA GLY A 7 -8.45 8.69 6.39
C GLY A 7 -8.13 7.36 5.71
N PHE A 8 -7.26 7.37 4.69
CA PHE A 8 -6.88 6.12 4.06
C PHE A 8 -6.08 5.18 4.98
N LEU A 9 -5.20 5.72 5.82
CA LEU A 9 -4.45 4.90 6.77
C LEU A 9 -5.38 4.24 7.80
N GLU A 10 -6.43 4.94 8.25
CA GLU A 10 -7.45 4.38 9.15
C GLU A 10 -8.18 3.19 8.52
N GLU A 11 -8.56 3.28 7.23
CA GLU A 11 -9.19 2.17 6.51
C GLU A 11 -8.23 0.97 6.34
N ILE A 12 -6.94 1.21 6.07
CA ILE A 12 -5.93 0.12 6.01
C ILE A 12 -5.79 -0.58 7.37
N PHE A 13 -5.92 0.14 8.48
CA PHE A 13 -5.89 -0.47 9.81
C PHE A 13 -7.20 -1.19 10.15
N ALA A 14 -8.33 -0.71 9.66
CA ALA A 14 -9.64 -1.33 9.87
C ALA A 14 -9.77 -2.65 9.12
N ASP A 15 -9.31 -2.70 7.87
CA ASP A 15 -9.25 -3.92 7.07
C ASP A 15 -7.88 -4.08 6.39
N PRO A 16 -6.90 -4.68 7.08
CA PRO A 16 -5.56 -4.87 6.53
C PRO A 16 -5.50 -5.91 5.39
N ALA A 17 -6.56 -6.70 5.20
CA ALA A 17 -6.66 -7.70 4.14
C ALA A 17 -7.21 -7.12 2.83
N ASP A 18 -7.93 -6.00 2.90
CA ASP A 18 -8.36 -5.29 1.70
C ASP A 18 -7.19 -4.49 1.09
N ASP A 19 -6.69 -5.00 -0.03
CA ASP A 19 -5.63 -4.35 -0.80
C ASP A 19 -6.11 -3.05 -1.48
N ASN A 20 -7.42 -2.81 -1.63
CA ASN A 20 -7.95 -1.62 -2.31
C ASN A 20 -7.58 -0.32 -1.58
N HIS A 21 -7.69 -0.30 -0.25
CA HIS A 21 -7.31 0.87 0.55
C HIS A 21 -5.81 1.17 0.42
N ARG A 22 -4.99 0.12 0.38
CA ARG A 22 -3.54 0.23 0.20
C ARG A 22 -3.18 0.76 -1.19
N LEU A 23 -3.87 0.29 -2.24
CA LEU A 23 -3.67 0.77 -3.61
C LEU A 23 -4.10 2.24 -3.76
N ALA A 24 -5.25 2.63 -3.19
CA ALA A 24 -5.73 4.01 -3.22
C ALA A 24 -4.74 5.01 -2.57
N VAL A 25 -4.09 4.62 -1.47
CA VAL A 25 -2.99 5.42 -0.86
C VAL A 25 -1.80 5.54 -1.78
N CYS A 26 -1.42 4.46 -2.45
CA CYS A 26 -0.26 4.46 -3.35
C CYS A 26 -0.50 5.37 -4.56
N ASP A 27 -1.70 5.31 -5.14
CA ASP A 27 -2.10 6.19 -6.24
C ASP A 27 -2.09 7.65 -5.78
N TRP A 28 -2.69 7.95 -4.62
CA TRP A 28 -2.69 9.30 -4.05
C TRP A 28 -1.27 9.82 -3.77
N LEU A 29 -0.39 9.00 -3.16
CA LEU A 29 1.00 9.39 -2.87
C LEU A 29 1.81 9.64 -4.14
N THR A 30 1.59 8.83 -5.17
CA THR A 30 2.25 9.00 -6.48
C THR A 30 1.84 10.33 -7.12
N GLU A 31 0.55 10.65 -7.08
CA GLU A 31 0.01 11.92 -7.60
C GLU A 31 0.41 13.15 -6.76
N ASN A 32 0.63 12.98 -5.45
CA ASN A 32 0.97 14.05 -4.52
C ASN A 32 2.48 14.24 -4.30
N GLY A 33 3.32 13.61 -5.13
CA GLY A 33 4.77 13.86 -5.16
C GLY A 33 5.59 13.01 -4.19
N ASP A 34 5.03 11.92 -3.65
CA ASP A 34 5.73 10.97 -2.79
C ASP A 34 5.66 9.51 -3.33
N PRO A 35 6.14 9.27 -4.57
CA PRO A 35 6.08 7.94 -5.19
C PRO A 35 6.96 6.90 -4.46
N ALA A 36 8.04 7.33 -3.81
CA ALA A 36 8.91 6.43 -3.04
C ALA A 36 8.17 5.81 -1.85
N ARG A 37 7.30 6.58 -1.20
CA ARG A 37 6.46 6.08 -0.12
C ARG A 37 5.32 5.19 -0.61
N ALA A 38 4.75 5.50 -1.78
CA ALA A 38 3.79 4.61 -2.44
C ALA A 38 4.40 3.21 -2.70
N GLU A 39 5.62 3.17 -3.24
CA GLU A 39 6.34 1.92 -3.49
C GLU A 39 6.60 1.13 -2.20
N LEU A 40 7.03 1.81 -1.13
CA LEU A 40 7.25 1.18 0.17
C LEU A 40 5.97 0.50 0.71
N ILE A 41 4.83 1.19 0.64
CA ILE A 41 3.55 0.69 1.13
C ILE A 41 3.09 -0.54 0.32
N GLN A 42 3.28 -0.53 -1.01
CA GLN A 42 3.01 -1.71 -1.84
C GLN A 42 3.91 -2.90 -1.47
N LEU A 43 5.21 -2.68 -1.27
CA LEU A 43 6.15 -3.73 -0.90
C LEU A 43 5.80 -4.36 0.46
N GLN A 44 5.41 -3.53 1.43
CA GLN A 44 4.95 -4.01 2.73
C GLN A 44 3.69 -4.87 2.60
N GLY A 45 2.71 -4.45 1.80
CA GLY A 45 1.48 -5.24 1.57
C GLY A 45 1.76 -6.60 0.95
N ARG A 46 2.71 -6.68 0.00
CA ARG A 46 3.11 -7.94 -0.64
C ARG A 46 3.71 -8.96 0.34
N ASN A 47 4.40 -8.50 1.39
CA ASN A 47 5.02 -9.37 2.40
C ASN A 47 4.06 -9.84 3.50
N THR A 48 2.94 -9.13 3.71
CA THR A 48 1.95 -9.48 4.73
C THR A 48 0.97 -10.57 4.27
N ARG A 49 0.98 -10.94 2.98
CA ARG A 49 0.10 -12.00 2.45
C ARG A 49 0.60 -13.40 2.84
N PRO A 50 -0.17 -14.20 3.58
CA PRO A 50 0.21 -15.57 3.89
C PRO A 50 0.20 -16.40 2.60
N GLY A 51 1.38 -16.87 2.16
CA GLY A 51 1.54 -17.79 1.02
C GLY A 51 2.33 -17.27 -0.19
N ARG A 52 2.85 -16.03 -0.19
CA ARG A 52 3.72 -15.56 -1.28
C ARG A 52 5.18 -15.89 -1.01
N VAL A 53 5.78 -16.74 -1.83
CA VAL A 53 7.24 -16.97 -1.83
C VAL A 53 7.97 -15.71 -2.33
N PRO A 54 9.04 -15.25 -1.65
CA PRO A 54 9.88 -14.18 -2.16
C PRO A 54 10.63 -14.67 -3.41
N GLY A 55 10.41 -14.03 -4.56
CA GLY A 55 11.15 -14.31 -5.81
C GLY A 55 10.34 -14.86 -6.99
N GLY A 56 9.02 -14.97 -6.88
CA GLY A 56 8.16 -15.61 -7.90
C GLY A 56 7.70 -14.74 -9.08
N ASP A 57 8.43 -13.70 -9.48
CA ASP A 57 8.14 -13.03 -10.75
C ASP A 57 9.44 -12.65 -11.47
N LYS A 58 9.90 -13.58 -12.30
CA LYS A 58 10.60 -13.26 -13.53
C LYS A 58 10.43 -14.43 -14.52
N PRO A 59 9.98 -14.21 -15.76
CA PRO A 59 10.38 -15.07 -16.87
C PRO A 59 11.89 -14.91 -17.17
#